data_AF-A0A081BXD0-F1
#
_entry.id   AF-A0A081BXD0-F1
#
_cell.length_a   1.000
_cell.length_b   1.000
_cell.length_c   1.000
_cell.angle_alpha   90.00
_cell.angle_beta   90.00
_cell.angle_gamma   90.00
#
_symmetry.space_group_name_H-M   'P 1'
#
loop_
_entity.id
_entity.type
_entity.pdbx_description
1 polymer ?
#
loop_
_entity_poly.entity_id
_entity_poly.type
_entity_poly.pdbx_seq_one_letter_code
_entity_poly.pdbx_strand_id
1 'polypeptide(L)'
;MAHLTIANPILGTGFELNAIAAVIIGGTSLLGSKGSLIGTFIGACIMGVGDFVRQIITGGVIIVAVILDSYRAKVSFDPVSSD
;
A
#
# COMPACT_ATOMS: atom_id res chain seq x y z
N MET A 1 -14.55 34.59 -5.69
CA MET A 1 -13.07 34.67 -5.72
C MET A 1 -12.55 33.26 -5.90
N ALA A 2 -12.15 32.88 -7.12
CA ALA A 2 -11.54 31.58 -7.37
C ALA A 2 -10.02 31.75 -7.20
N HIS A 3 -9.45 31.19 -6.13
CA HIS A 3 -8.01 31.16 -5.97
C HIS A 3 -7.50 29.98 -6.82
N LEU A 4 -7.02 30.28 -8.03
CA LEU A 4 -6.24 29.32 -8.79
C LEU A 4 -4.89 29.21 -8.11
N THR A 5 -4.82 28.37 -7.07
CA THR A 5 -3.56 27.98 -6.46
C THR A 5 -2.78 27.22 -7.53
N ILE A 6 -1.86 27.93 -8.18
CA ILE A 6 -0.89 27.33 -9.10
C ILE A 6 -0.11 26.31 -8.28
N ALA A 7 -0.17 25.04 -8.68
CA ALA A 7 0.61 24.00 -8.03
C ALA A 7 2.10 24.33 -8.21
N ASN A 8 2.79 24.63 -7.11
CA ASN A 8 4.19 25.00 -7.16
C ASN A 8 5.04 23.72 -7.34
N PRO A 9 5.76 23.55 -8.47
CA PRO A 9 6.49 22.30 -8.76
C PRO A 9 7.60 22.01 -7.75
N ILE A 10 8.11 23.05 -7.06
CA ILE A 10 9.08 22.90 -5.96
C ILE A 10 8.53 21.99 -4.85
N LEU A 11 7.21 21.95 -4.64
CA LEU A 11 6.60 21.10 -3.62
C LEU A 11 6.74 19.61 -3.92
N GLY A 12 7.08 19.22 -5.16
CA GLY A 12 7.39 17.84 -5.54
C GLY A 12 8.85 17.45 -5.32
N THR A 13 9.74 18.43 -5.08
CA THR A 13 11.17 18.16 -4.88
C THR A 13 11.41 17.45 -3.55
N GLY A 14 12.17 16.35 -3.56
CA GLY A 14 12.38 15.48 -2.39
C GLY A 14 11.34 14.37 -2.22
N PHE A 15 10.21 14.39 -2.97
CA PHE A 15 9.24 13.28 -2.96
C PHE A 15 9.59 12.15 -3.94
N GLU A 16 10.65 12.30 -4.73
CA GLU A 16 11.08 11.33 -5.75
C GLU A 16 11.30 9.94 -5.16
N LEU A 17 12.03 9.85 -4.05
CA LEU A 17 12.28 8.60 -3.34
C LEU A 17 10.99 8.02 -2.73
N ASN A 18 10.08 8.89 -2.30
CA ASN A 18 8.79 8.50 -1.75
C ASN A 18 7.88 7.92 -2.85
N ALA A 19 7.97 8.45 -4.08
CA ALA A 19 7.28 7.90 -5.23
C ALA A 19 7.82 6.50 -5.60
N ILE A 20 9.14 6.31 -5.56
CA ILE A 20 9.76 4.98 -5.74
C ILE A 20 9.28 4.00 -4.66
N ALA A 21 9.30 4.43 -3.39
CA ALA A 21 8.81 3.61 -2.27
C ALA A 21 7.33 3.23 -2.42
N ALA A 22 6.48 4.16 -2.84
CA ALA A 22 5.05 3.91 -3.08
C ALA A 22 4.84 2.80 -4.13
N VAL A 23 5.60 2.83 -5.22
CA VAL A 23 5.54 1.85 -6.32
C VAL A 23 6.03 0.46 -5.88
N ILE A 24 7.04 0.38 -5.01
CA ILE A 24 7.55 -0.87 -4.44
C ILE A 24 6.55 -1.47 -3.44
N ILE A 25 5.97 -0.65 -2.56
CA ILE A 25 4.89 -1.06 -1.64
C ILE A 25 3.70 -1.59 -2.44
N GLY A 26 3.42 -0.97 -3.60
CA GLY A 26 2.43 -1.43 -4.56
C GLY A 26 2.74 -2.77 -5.27
N GLY A 27 3.90 -3.39 -5.01
CA GLY A 27 4.27 -4.70 -5.55
C GLY A 27 5.01 -4.67 -6.88
N THR A 28 5.61 -3.53 -7.25
CA THR A 28 6.42 -3.42 -8.47
C THR A 28 7.85 -3.87 -8.20
N SER A 29 8.38 -4.79 -9.01
CA SER A 29 9.75 -5.29 -8.86
C SER A 29 10.78 -4.32 -9.46
N LEU A 30 11.82 -3.97 -8.68
CA LEU A 30 12.96 -3.15 -9.11
C LEU A 30 13.94 -3.89 -10.01
N LEU A 31 14.00 -5.23 -9.91
CA LEU A 31 14.97 -6.08 -10.60
C LEU A 31 14.49 -6.63 -11.94
N GLY A 32 13.27 -6.26 -12.37
CA GLY A 32 12.74 -6.63 -13.67
C GLY A 32 12.14 -8.04 -13.70
N SER A 33 10.84 -8.11 -13.42
CA SER A 33 9.90 -9.06 -14.05
C SER A 33 8.51 -8.82 -13.44
N LYS A 34 7.66 -8.09 -14.18
CA LYS A 34 6.21 -7.97 -13.98
C LYS A 34 5.75 -7.33 -12.65
N GLY A 35 5.56 -6.02 -12.68
CA GLY A 35 4.71 -5.30 -11.73
C GLY A 35 3.31 -5.06 -12.31
N SER A 36 2.27 -5.10 -11.46
CA SER A 36 0.91 -4.77 -11.87
C SER A 36 0.64 -3.27 -11.71
N LEU A 37 0.17 -2.62 -12.77
CA LEU A 37 -0.26 -1.20 -12.74
C LEU A 37 -1.28 -0.95 -11.62
N ILE A 38 -2.17 -1.91 -11.37
CA ILE A 38 -3.17 -1.82 -10.31
C ILE A 38 -2.53 -1.77 -8.92
N GLY A 39 -1.45 -2.55 -8.72
CA GLY A 39 -0.73 -2.58 -7.45
C GLY A 39 0.04 -1.27 -7.23
N THR A 40 0.71 -0.77 -8.27
CA THR A 40 1.39 0.53 -8.25
C THR A 40 0.44 1.68 -7.93
N PHE A 41 -0.76 1.68 -8.54
CA PHE A 41 -1.78 2.70 -8.27
C PHE A 41 -2.25 2.67 -6.82
N ILE A 42 -2.49 1.48 -6.27
CA ILE A 42 -2.86 1.31 -4.85
C ILE A 42 -1.73 1.81 -3.94
N GLY A 43 -0.47 1.46 -4.23
CA GLY A 43 0.69 1.93 -3.47
C GLY A 43 0.85 3.46 -3.49
N ALA A 44 0.63 4.10 -4.64
CA ALA A 44 0.62 5.55 -4.78
C ALA A 44 -0.55 6.19 -4.01
N CYS A 45 -1.74 5.62 -4.07
CA CYS A 45 -2.90 6.09 -3.31
C CYS A 45 -2.68 6.01 -1.79
N ILE A 46 -1.88 5.06 -1.30
CA ILE A 46 -1.56 4.93 0.14
C ILE A 46 -0.53 5.99 0.59
N MET A 47 0.42 6.36 -0.27
CA MET A 47 1.44 7.37 0.05
C MET A 47 0.96 8.82 -0.14
N GLY A 48 0.01 9.06 -1.04
CA GLY A 48 -0.50 10.41 -1.36
C GLY A 48 -1.71 10.87 -0.55
N VAL A 49 -2.23 10.05 0.35
CA VAL A 49 -3.40 10.39 1.18
C VAL A 49 -2.99 11.21 2.39
N GLY A 50 -3.74 12.29 2.63
CA GLY A 50 -3.57 13.12 3.83
C GLY A 50 -3.74 12.31 5.11
N ASP A 51 -3.17 12.81 6.22
CA ASP A 51 -3.00 12.06 7.47
C ASP A 51 -4.28 11.39 7.99
N PHE A 52 -5.43 12.06 7.83
CA PHE A 52 -6.74 11.53 8.22
C PHE A 52 -7.13 10.28 7.40
N VAL A 53 -6.98 10.33 6.08
CA VAL A 53 -7.34 9.21 5.19
C VAL A 53 -6.32 8.08 5.32
N ARG A 54 -5.04 8.41 5.53
CA ARG A 54 -3.99 7.44 5.83
C ARG A 54 -4.32 6.62 7.08
N GLN A 55 -4.80 7.25 8.15
CA GLN A 55 -5.20 6.57 9.38
C GLN A 55 -6.35 5.57 9.16
N ILE A 56 -7.35 5.94 8.35
CA ILE A 56 -8.46 5.04 7.99
C ILE A 56 -7.96 3.84 7.19
N ILE A 57 -7.09 4.07 6.19
CA ILE A 57 -6.54 3.00 5.35
C ILE A 57 -5.67 2.05 6.16
N THR A 58 -4.82 2.55 7.05
CA THR A 58 -4.01 1.70 7.93
C THR A 58 -4.90 0.85 8.84
N GLY A 59 -5.96 1.41 9.41
CA GLY A 59 -6.94 0.65 10.18
C GLY A 59 -7.61 -0.46 9.35
N GLY A 60 -8.04 -0.13 8.13
CA GLY A 60 -8.63 -1.10 7.20
C GLY A 60 -7.68 -2.22 6.80
N VAL A 61 -6.43 -1.89 6.48
CA VAL A 61 -5.37 -2.87 6.15
C VAL A 61 -5.13 -3.84 7.29
N ILE A 62 -5.09 -3.36 8.54
CA ILE A 62 -4.91 -4.22 9.73
C ILE A 62 -6.09 -5.18 9.88
N ILE A 63 -7.33 -4.70 9.74
CA ILE A 63 -8.52 -5.55 9.82
C ILE A 63 -8.48 -6.65 8.75
N VAL A 64 -8.18 -6.29 7.49
CA VAL A 64 -8.07 -7.25 6.39
C VAL A 64 -6.95 -8.26 6.64
N ALA A 65 -5.78 -7.79 7.08
CA ALA A 65 -4.64 -8.66 7.41
C ALA A 65 -5.00 -9.66 8.52
N VAL A 66 -5.64 -9.20 9.60
CA VAL A 66 -6.09 -10.06 10.71
C VAL A 66 -7.13 -11.07 10.27
N ILE A 67 -8.08 -10.67 9.42
CA ILE A 67 -9.11 -11.58 8.89
C ILE A 67 -8.45 -12.67 8.03
N LEU A 68 -7.58 -12.30 7.09
CA LEU A 68 -6.84 -13.24 6.26
C LEU A 68 -5.93 -14.16 7.08
N ASP A 69 -5.28 -13.63 8.12
CA ASP A 69 -4.45 -14.41 9.03
C ASP A 69 -5.27 -15.39 9.87
N SER A 70 -6.43 -14.96 10.36
CA SER A 70 -7.38 -15.81 11.08
C SER A 70 -7.93 -16.94 10.21
N TYR A 71 -8.21 -16.66 8.93
CA TYR A 71 -8.63 -17.69 7.97
C TYR A 71 -7.49 -18.66 7.65
N ARG A 72 -6.24 -18.19 7.48
CA ARG A 72 -5.08 -19.05 7.27
C ARG A 72 -4.78 -19.93 8.48
N ALA A 73 -4.93 -19.40 9.69
CA ALA A 73 -4.73 -20.14 10.94
C ALA A 73 -5.72 -21.30 11.11
N LYS A 74 -6.95 -21.17 10.60
CA LYS A 74 -7.94 -22.28 10.60
C LYS A 74 -7.67 -23.36 9.56
N VAL A 75 -6.96 -23.05 8.48
CA VAL A 75 -6.65 -24.00 7.40
C VAL A 75 -5.37 -24.79 7.69
N SER A 76 -4.49 -24.29 8.56
CA SER A 76 -3.26 -25.01 8.97
C SER A 76 -3.47 -26.02 10.10
N PHE A 77 -4.71 -26.41 10.39
CA PHE A 77 -5.04 -27.53 11.28
C PHE A 77 -4.91 -28.85 10.51
N ASP A 78 -3.70 -29.16 10.03
CA ASP A 78 -3.36 -30.53 9.67
C ASP A 78 -3.22 -31.31 10.99
N PRO A 79 -4.07 -32.32 11.25
CA PRO A 79 -3.89 -33.21 12.38
C PRO A 79 -2.58 -33.96 12.15
N VAL A 80 -1.53 -33.62 12.90
CA VAL A 80 -0.38 -34.50 12.99
C VAL A 80 -0.86 -35.75 13.73
N SER A 81 -1.24 -36.73 12.92
CA SER A 81 -1.56 -38.08 13.33
C SER A 81 -0.41 -38.62 14.17
N SER A 82 -0.80 -39.26 15.28
CA SER A 82 0.02 -40.21 16.02
C SER A 82 0.86 -41.06 15.07
N ASP A 83 2.20 -40.95 15.18
CA ASP A 83 3.20 -42.02 15.32
C ASP A 83 4.62 -41.42 15.38
#